data_AF-A0A536X247-F1
#
_entry.id   AF-A0A536X247-F1
#
_cell.length_a   1.000
_cell.length_b   1.000
_cell.length_c   1.000
_cell.angle_alpha   90.00
_cell.angle_beta   90.00
_cell.angle_gamma   90.00
#
_symmetry.space_group_name_H-M   'P 1'
#
loop_
_entity.id
_entity.type
_entity.pdbx_description
1 polymer ?
#
loop_
_entity_poly.entity_id
_entity_poly.type
_entity_poly.pdbx_seq_one_letter_code
_entity_poly.pdbx_strand_id
1 'polypeptide(L)'
;NEARIAVGLGATTLGIAGYEASLDYARSRPQGRPIGPGGKDATQPQTPIIQHADVKRMLLAQKSYCEGALALALYCARLVDEQHTGEPAASAEAALLLEMLTPIAKSWPSEWCLEANSLAIQVLGGYGYTRDFAVEQYWRDNRLNMIHEGTHGIQALDLLGRKVVMQGGKGLALLASKVGATIERARAVPPLAEHADSLAAAWQALTDATKAAWATGDPEEALANATPYLQTFGHTVIAWIWLDVGLCARAKFAESQSNDALRGKLAAMRYFFHYELPRVAAWLEVVQSRDDTCRTMNEAMF
;
A
#
# COMPACT_ATOMS: atom_id res chain seq x y z
N ASN A 1 -18.25 1.38 8.88
CA ASN A 1 -17.33 1.33 7.71
C ASN A 1 -16.81 2.72 7.35
N GLU A 2 -17.66 3.74 7.22
CA GLU A 2 -17.24 5.11 6.83
C GLU A 2 -16.17 5.76 7.73
N ALA A 3 -16.29 5.67 9.06
CA ALA A 3 -15.28 6.22 9.97
C ALA A 3 -13.86 5.65 9.73
N ARG A 4 -13.76 4.35 9.42
CA ARG A 4 -12.50 3.68 9.12
C ARG A 4 -11.93 4.12 7.77
N ILE A 5 -12.79 4.33 6.77
CA ILE A 5 -12.40 4.88 5.47
C ILE A 5 -11.90 6.33 5.64
N ALA A 6 -12.58 7.13 6.47
CA ALA A 6 -12.18 8.49 6.77
C ALA A 6 -10.81 8.58 7.45
N VAL A 7 -10.52 7.68 8.41
CA VAL A 7 -9.17 7.56 9.01
C VAL A 7 -8.12 7.21 7.96
N GLY A 8 -8.42 6.26 7.07
CA GLY A 8 -7.55 5.91 5.95
C GLY A 8 -7.27 7.08 5.00
N LEU A 9 -8.30 7.85 4.67
CA LEU A 9 -8.18 9.04 3.85
C LEU A 9 -7.36 10.14 4.55
N GLY A 10 -7.58 10.36 5.86
CA GLY A 10 -6.79 11.30 6.66
C GLY A 10 -5.30 10.92 6.71
N ALA A 11 -5.00 9.63 6.85
CA ALA A 11 -3.62 9.16 6.77
C ALA A 11 -3.00 9.39 5.39
N THR A 12 -3.79 9.18 4.35
CA THR A 12 -3.39 9.40 2.96
C THR A 12 -3.06 10.87 2.69
N THR A 13 -3.90 11.80 3.12
CA THR A 13 -3.69 13.23 2.86
C THR A 13 -2.47 13.77 3.59
N LEU A 14 -2.20 13.33 4.83
CA LEU A 14 -0.95 13.65 5.54
C LEU A 14 0.28 13.06 4.85
N GLY A 15 0.18 11.83 4.33
CA GLY A 15 1.21 11.22 3.49
C GLY A 15 1.54 12.07 2.26
N ILE A 16 0.52 12.47 1.51
CA ILE A 16 0.65 13.33 0.31
C ILE A 16 1.30 14.67 0.68
N ALA A 17 0.88 15.31 1.77
CA ALA A 17 1.45 16.58 2.22
C ALA A 17 2.96 16.46 2.50
N GLY A 18 3.39 15.38 3.17
CA GLY A 18 4.81 15.11 3.39
C GLY A 18 5.57 14.81 2.11
N TYR A 19 4.98 14.02 1.20
CA TYR A 19 5.57 13.75 -0.12
C TYR A 19 5.81 15.03 -0.91
N GLU A 20 4.80 15.87 -1.09
CA GLU A 20 4.92 17.12 -1.86
C GLU A 20 5.95 18.07 -1.24
N ALA A 21 5.93 18.25 0.09
CA ALA A 21 6.92 19.07 0.79
C ALA A 21 8.35 18.55 0.58
N SER A 22 8.56 17.23 0.67
CA SER A 22 9.88 16.63 0.46
C SER A 22 10.33 16.64 -1.00
N LEU A 23 9.41 16.52 -1.95
CA LEU A 23 9.68 16.60 -3.38
C LEU A 23 10.17 18.01 -3.76
N ASP A 24 9.49 19.05 -3.26
CA ASP A 24 9.87 20.44 -3.52
C ASP A 24 11.23 20.79 -2.89
N TYR A 25 11.49 20.29 -1.68
CA TYR A 25 12.81 20.40 -1.07
C TYR A 25 13.89 19.70 -1.91
N ALA A 26 13.63 18.47 -2.36
CA ALA A 26 14.59 17.69 -3.13
C ALA A 26 14.96 18.32 -4.48
N ARG A 27 14.01 19.03 -5.11
CA ARG A 27 14.22 19.78 -6.36
C ARG A 27 15.18 20.96 -6.19
N SER A 28 15.15 21.61 -5.04
CA SER A 28 15.85 22.88 -4.80
C SER A 28 17.15 22.73 -4.01
N ARG A 29 17.32 21.67 -3.22
CA ARG A 29 18.49 21.48 -2.35
C ARG A 29 19.73 20.97 -3.11
N PRO A 30 20.77 21.79 -3.33
CA PRO A 30 22.03 21.30 -3.88
C PRO A 30 22.82 20.54 -2.80
N GLN A 31 23.22 19.30 -3.10
CA GLN A 31 24.17 18.58 -2.24
C GLN A 31 24.83 17.45 -3.02
N GLY A 32 26.11 17.22 -2.72
CA GLY A 32 26.91 16.21 -3.42
C GLY A 32 27.19 16.58 -4.87
N ARG A 33 28.02 15.75 -5.52
CA ARG A 33 28.45 15.92 -6.91
C ARG A 33 28.38 14.58 -7.62
N PRO A 34 28.14 14.54 -8.95
CA PRO A 34 28.20 13.31 -9.72
C PRO A 34 29.54 12.60 -9.52
N ILE A 35 29.49 11.28 -9.37
CA ILE A 35 30.69 10.43 -9.33
C ILE A 35 30.85 9.86 -10.73
N GLY A 36 31.89 10.30 -11.44
CA GLY A 36 32.25 9.76 -12.75
C GLY A 36 33.28 8.63 -12.64
N PRO A 37 33.72 8.04 -13.77
CA PRO A 37 34.77 7.01 -13.79
C PRO A 37 36.08 7.44 -13.13
N GLY A 38 36.38 8.74 -13.12
CA GLY A 38 37.54 9.33 -12.45
C GLY A 38 37.32 9.77 -11.00
N GLY A 39 36.19 9.42 -10.38
CA GLY A 39 35.84 9.84 -9.02
C GLY A 39 35.09 11.17 -8.95
N LYS A 40 35.20 11.85 -7.80
CA LYS A 40 34.53 13.16 -7.56
C LYS A 40 35.41 14.30 -8.06
N ASP A 41 34.87 15.09 -8.99
CA ASP A 41 35.48 16.37 -9.39
C ASP A 41 34.99 17.48 -8.46
N ALA A 42 35.88 18.06 -7.66
CA ALA A 42 35.55 19.13 -6.72
C ALA A 42 35.20 20.46 -7.40
N THR A 43 35.58 20.64 -8.67
CA THR A 43 35.35 21.87 -9.44
C THR A 43 33.94 21.95 -10.02
N GLN A 44 33.24 20.81 -10.12
CA GLN A 44 31.85 20.76 -10.60
C GLN A 44 30.87 21.38 -9.59
N PRO A 45 29.75 21.97 -10.05
CA PRO A 45 28.69 22.42 -9.17
C PRO A 45 28.05 21.25 -8.45
N GLN A 46 27.48 21.52 -7.27
CA GLN A 46 26.65 20.54 -6.59
C GLN A 46 25.35 20.31 -7.37
N THR A 47 24.87 19.07 -7.35
CA THR A 47 23.60 18.72 -8.00
C THR A 47 22.45 18.75 -7.00
N PRO A 48 21.24 19.15 -7.42
CA PRO A 48 20.03 18.93 -6.62
C PRO A 48 19.88 17.48 -6.18
N ILE A 49 19.50 17.25 -4.91
CA ILE A 49 19.44 15.90 -4.34
C ILE A 49 18.41 15.01 -5.03
N ILE A 50 17.38 15.57 -5.69
CA ILE A 50 16.43 14.79 -6.51
C ILE A 50 17.12 13.97 -7.61
N GLN A 51 18.34 14.32 -8.01
CA GLN A 51 19.09 13.55 -9.01
C GLN A 51 19.69 12.26 -8.43
N HIS A 52 19.82 12.15 -7.11
CA HIS A 52 20.47 11.03 -6.43
C HIS A 52 19.54 9.80 -6.44
N ALA A 53 20.12 8.62 -6.66
CA ALA A 53 19.35 7.37 -6.81
C ALA A 53 18.53 7.03 -5.55
N ASP A 54 19.11 7.18 -4.36
CA ASP A 54 18.42 6.88 -3.11
C ASP A 54 17.29 7.88 -2.81
N VAL A 55 17.48 9.17 -3.12
CA VAL A 55 16.40 10.16 -3.01
C VAL A 55 15.26 9.84 -3.98
N LYS A 56 15.56 9.41 -5.20
CA LYS A 56 14.54 8.91 -6.15
C LYS A 56 13.82 7.68 -5.62
N ARG A 57 14.52 6.75 -4.96
CA ARG A 57 13.91 5.57 -4.31
C ARG A 57 12.93 6.01 -3.23
N MET A 58 13.33 6.92 -2.34
CA MET A 58 12.45 7.45 -1.28
C MET A 58 11.22 8.17 -1.86
N LEU A 59 11.41 9.05 -2.85
CA LEU A 59 10.30 9.76 -3.49
C LEU A 59 9.37 8.81 -4.25
N LEU A 60 9.89 7.76 -4.90
CA LEU A 60 9.08 6.73 -5.55
C LEU A 60 8.30 5.90 -4.53
N ALA A 61 8.90 5.54 -3.40
CA ALA A 61 8.22 4.86 -2.31
C ALA A 61 7.05 5.71 -1.80
N GLN A 62 7.32 6.97 -1.40
CA GLN A 62 6.31 7.92 -0.94
C GLN A 62 5.17 8.08 -1.96
N LYS A 63 5.50 8.29 -3.23
CA LYS A 63 4.51 8.41 -4.32
C LYS A 63 3.69 7.14 -4.46
N SER A 64 4.32 5.97 -4.45
CA SER A 64 3.64 4.68 -4.58
C SER A 64 2.68 4.39 -3.42
N TYR A 65 3.03 4.82 -2.21
CA TYR A 65 2.19 4.67 -1.03
C TYR A 65 1.01 5.62 -1.06
N CYS A 66 1.29 6.91 -1.21
CA CYS A 66 0.29 7.97 -1.11
C CYS A 66 -0.76 7.88 -2.23
N GLU A 67 -0.31 7.68 -3.47
CA GLU A 67 -1.23 7.64 -4.62
C GLU A 67 -1.99 6.31 -4.71
N GLY A 68 -1.37 5.19 -4.28
CA GLY A 68 -2.05 3.90 -4.17
C GLY A 68 -3.12 3.92 -3.08
N ALA A 69 -2.81 4.50 -1.92
CA ALA A 69 -3.76 4.70 -0.82
C ALA A 69 -4.92 5.60 -1.24
N LEU A 70 -4.65 6.70 -1.96
CA LEU A 70 -5.69 7.59 -2.46
C LEU A 70 -6.61 6.86 -3.44
N ALA A 71 -6.05 6.09 -4.36
CA ALA A 71 -6.84 5.31 -5.32
C ALA A 71 -7.73 4.27 -4.61
N LEU A 72 -7.22 3.59 -3.58
CA LEU A 72 -8.03 2.67 -2.76
C LEU A 72 -9.14 3.42 -2.01
N ALA A 73 -8.84 4.56 -1.39
CA ALA A 73 -9.82 5.36 -0.66
C ALA A 73 -10.95 5.86 -1.59
N LEU A 74 -10.60 6.33 -2.79
CA LEU A 74 -11.57 6.73 -3.81
C LEU A 74 -12.39 5.54 -4.33
N TYR A 75 -11.77 4.37 -4.48
CA TYR A 75 -12.49 3.15 -4.84
C TYR A 75 -13.52 2.77 -3.77
N CYS A 76 -13.13 2.79 -2.49
CA CYS A 76 -14.04 2.55 -1.38
C CYS A 76 -15.16 3.61 -1.30
N ALA A 77 -14.84 4.90 -1.51
CA ALA A 77 -15.85 5.96 -1.55
C ALA A 77 -16.90 5.71 -2.64
N ARG A 78 -16.46 5.34 -3.86
CA ARG A 78 -17.36 4.94 -4.94
C ARG A 78 -18.27 3.76 -4.55
N LEU A 79 -17.73 2.77 -3.85
CA LEU A 79 -18.53 1.64 -3.36
C LEU A 79 -19.54 2.06 -2.28
N VAL A 80 -19.21 3.04 -1.43
CA VAL A 80 -20.16 3.60 -0.45
C VAL A 80 -21.33 4.27 -1.19
N ASP A 81 -21.05 5.05 -2.23
CA ASP A 81 -22.10 5.64 -3.06
C ASP A 81 -22.95 4.57 -3.76
N GLU A 82 -22.31 3.56 -4.35
CA GLU A 82 -22.98 2.44 -5.04
C GLU A 82 -23.82 1.59 -4.08
N GLN A 83 -23.38 1.42 -2.83
CA GLN A 83 -24.16 0.76 -1.78
C GLN A 83 -25.46 1.52 -1.49
N HIS A 84 -25.44 2.85 -1.48
CA HIS A 84 -26.60 3.68 -1.15
C HIS A 84 -27.53 3.95 -2.35
N THR A 85 -26.98 3.99 -3.56
CA THR A 85 -27.68 4.50 -4.75
C THR A 85 -27.85 3.46 -5.86
N GLY A 86 -27.15 2.32 -5.78
CA GLY A 86 -27.22 1.27 -6.78
C GLY A 86 -28.51 0.43 -6.68
N GLU A 87 -28.84 -0.23 -7.79
CA GLU A 87 -29.88 -1.27 -7.81
C GLU A 87 -29.58 -2.38 -6.77
N PRO A 88 -30.58 -3.13 -6.29
CA PRO A 88 -30.42 -4.07 -5.17
C PRO A 88 -29.23 -5.03 -5.29
N ALA A 89 -28.94 -5.53 -6.50
CA ALA A 89 -27.81 -6.42 -6.75
C ALA A 89 -26.45 -5.68 -6.64
N ALA A 90 -26.34 -4.48 -7.23
CA ALA A 90 -25.13 -3.67 -7.18
C ALA A 90 -24.86 -3.16 -5.76
N SER A 91 -25.92 -2.74 -5.05
CA SER A 91 -25.84 -2.32 -3.64
C SER A 91 -25.32 -3.46 -2.75
N ALA A 92 -25.86 -4.67 -2.91
CA ALA A 92 -25.41 -5.84 -2.14
C ALA A 92 -23.96 -6.24 -2.46
N GLU A 93 -23.56 -6.16 -3.73
CA GLU A 93 -22.18 -6.42 -4.15
C GLU A 93 -21.20 -5.40 -3.56
N ALA A 94 -21.55 -4.11 -3.62
CA ALA A 94 -20.76 -3.02 -3.07
C ALA A 94 -20.61 -3.13 -1.55
N ALA A 95 -21.70 -3.44 -0.84
CA ALA A 95 -21.67 -3.70 0.59
C ALA A 95 -20.71 -4.85 0.94
N LEU A 96 -20.78 -5.97 0.20
CA LEU A 96 -19.93 -7.13 0.46
C LEU A 96 -18.44 -6.86 0.14
N LEU A 97 -18.14 -6.08 -0.90
CA LEU A 97 -16.77 -5.63 -1.18
C LEU A 97 -16.25 -4.68 -0.09
N LEU A 98 -17.07 -3.75 0.39
CA LEU A 98 -16.70 -2.82 1.46
C LEU A 98 -16.36 -3.55 2.76
N GLU A 99 -17.05 -4.63 3.08
CA GLU A 99 -16.73 -5.46 4.25
C GLU A 99 -15.29 -6.00 4.19
N MET A 100 -14.79 -6.36 3.00
CA MET A 100 -13.41 -6.82 2.80
C MET A 100 -12.40 -5.66 2.78
N LEU A 101 -12.74 -4.56 2.11
CA LEU A 101 -11.80 -3.48 1.83
C LEU A 101 -11.67 -2.47 2.96
N THR A 102 -12.70 -2.29 3.80
CA THR A 102 -12.67 -1.33 4.92
C THR A 102 -11.49 -1.52 5.87
N PRO A 103 -11.18 -2.73 6.40
CA PRO A 103 -10.04 -2.91 7.29
C PRO A 103 -8.70 -2.57 6.60
N ILE A 104 -8.60 -2.80 5.29
CA ILE A 104 -7.40 -2.50 4.49
C ILE A 104 -7.29 -1.00 4.23
N ALA A 105 -8.38 -0.37 3.80
CA ALA A 105 -8.48 1.06 3.53
C ALA A 105 -8.18 1.89 4.77
N LYS A 106 -8.41 1.35 5.97
CA LYS A 106 -7.97 1.95 7.23
C LYS A 106 -6.50 1.66 7.51
N SER A 107 -6.14 0.39 7.59
CA SER A 107 -4.89 -0.05 8.20
C SER A 107 -3.69 0.22 7.30
N TRP A 108 -3.82 -0.06 6.01
CA TRP A 108 -2.70 0.05 5.07
C TRP A 108 -2.27 1.51 4.88
N PRO A 109 -3.16 2.48 4.59
CA PRO A 109 -2.75 3.88 4.54
C PRO A 109 -2.19 4.40 5.88
N SER A 110 -2.75 3.97 7.02
CA SER A 110 -2.25 4.41 8.33
C SER A 110 -0.80 4.00 8.61
N GLU A 111 -0.34 2.89 8.04
CA GLU A 111 1.04 2.41 8.16
C GLU A 111 1.94 3.03 7.07
N TRP A 112 1.54 2.91 5.81
CA TRP A 112 2.41 3.23 4.67
C TRP A 112 2.46 4.71 4.31
N CYS A 113 1.41 5.48 4.62
CA CYS A 113 1.48 6.93 4.50
C CYS A 113 2.22 7.57 5.69
N LEU A 114 2.25 6.90 6.85
CA LEU A 114 3.15 7.29 7.95
C LEU A 114 4.62 7.01 7.58
N GLU A 115 4.90 5.86 6.96
CA GLU A 115 6.23 5.56 6.39
C GLU A 115 6.61 6.59 5.32
N ALA A 116 5.67 7.00 4.46
CA ALA A 116 5.90 8.10 3.52
C ALA A 116 6.27 9.43 4.22
N ASN A 117 5.70 9.73 5.38
CA ASN A 117 6.09 10.88 6.18
C ASN A 117 7.48 10.71 6.83
N SER A 118 7.84 9.48 7.24
CA SER A 118 9.19 9.19 7.74
C SER A 118 10.24 9.43 6.66
N LEU A 119 9.98 8.94 5.44
CA LEU A 119 10.82 9.20 4.28
C LEU A 119 10.88 10.69 3.92
N ALA A 120 9.80 11.45 4.13
CA ALA A 120 9.81 12.90 3.92
C ALA A 120 10.84 13.59 4.84
N ILE A 121 10.85 13.22 6.13
CA ILE A 121 11.85 13.70 7.09
C ILE A 121 13.26 13.33 6.60
N GLN A 122 13.46 12.08 6.18
CA GLN A 122 14.75 11.59 5.70
C GLN A 122 15.26 12.35 4.47
N VAL A 123 14.39 12.69 3.52
CA VAL A 123 14.75 13.48 2.32
C VAL A 123 15.26 14.88 2.68
N LEU A 124 14.73 15.50 3.73
CA LEU A 124 15.19 16.80 4.23
C LEU A 124 16.48 16.69 5.07
N GLY A 125 16.89 15.48 5.47
CA GLY A 125 17.99 15.26 6.39
C GLY A 125 17.74 15.92 7.74
N GLY A 126 18.76 16.54 8.33
CA GLY A 126 18.63 17.20 9.66
C GLY A 126 17.55 18.28 9.72
N TYR A 127 17.27 18.97 8.60
CA TYR A 127 16.18 19.96 8.53
C TYR A 127 14.79 19.33 8.66
N GLY A 128 14.63 18.06 8.29
CA GLY A 128 13.37 17.35 8.47
C GLY A 128 13.02 17.11 9.94
N TYR A 129 13.97 17.29 10.86
CA TYR A 129 13.79 17.13 12.29
C TYR A 129 13.64 18.46 13.04
N THR A 130 13.64 19.59 12.32
CA THR A 130 13.35 20.91 12.91
C THR A 130 11.89 21.28 12.72
N ARG A 131 11.40 22.23 13.52
CA ARG A 131 10.04 22.77 13.39
C ARG A 131 9.92 23.84 12.29
N ASP A 132 11.00 24.12 11.57
CA ASP A 132 10.99 25.07 10.44
C ASP A 132 10.34 24.44 9.20
N PHE A 133 10.27 23.10 9.15
CA PHE A 133 9.62 22.34 8.08
C PHE A 133 8.47 21.50 8.65
N ALA A 134 7.34 21.47 7.94
CA ALA A 134 6.13 20.83 8.43
C ALA A 134 6.17 19.29 8.45
N VAL A 135 7.19 18.66 7.85
CA VAL A 135 7.25 17.20 7.67
C VAL A 135 7.29 16.43 9.00
N GLU A 136 7.90 16.98 10.05
CA GLU A 136 7.89 16.37 11.40
C GLU A 136 6.48 16.37 11.99
N GLN A 137 5.74 17.47 11.80
CA GLN A 137 4.37 17.59 12.26
C GLN A 137 3.46 16.59 11.53
N TYR A 138 3.59 16.49 10.20
CA TYR A 138 2.79 15.52 9.43
C TYR A 138 3.01 14.10 9.92
N TRP A 139 4.25 13.71 10.21
CA TRP A 139 4.54 12.39 10.78
C TRP A 139 3.86 12.18 12.15
N ARG A 140 3.98 13.16 13.07
CA ARG A 140 3.35 13.09 14.40
C ARG A 140 1.83 12.99 14.31
N ASP A 141 1.21 13.82 13.48
CA ASP A 141 -0.24 13.89 13.32
C ASP A 141 -0.75 12.59 12.65
N ASN A 142 0.03 12.00 11.73
CA ASN A 142 -0.34 10.77 11.05
C ASN A 142 -0.21 9.53 11.96
N ARG A 143 0.68 9.57 12.96
CA ARG A 143 0.95 8.42 13.85
C ARG A 143 -0.29 7.91 14.60
N LEU A 144 -1.24 8.79 14.88
CA LEU A 144 -2.51 8.45 15.53
C LEU A 144 -3.35 7.47 14.69
N ASN A 145 -3.27 7.53 13.36
CA ASN A 145 -4.14 6.78 12.46
C ASN A 145 -3.98 5.25 12.58
N MET A 146 -2.81 4.77 13.01
CA MET A 146 -2.60 3.34 13.29
C MET A 146 -3.27 2.87 14.59
N ILE A 147 -3.66 3.80 15.47
CA ILE A 147 -4.10 3.53 16.85
C ILE A 147 -5.62 3.67 16.97
N HIS A 148 -6.17 4.84 16.61
CA HIS A 148 -7.60 5.11 16.80
C HIS A 148 -8.50 4.38 15.79
N GLU A 149 -9.80 4.33 16.07
CA GLU A 149 -10.81 3.63 15.26
C GLU A 149 -10.45 2.15 14.99
N GLY A 150 -9.93 1.48 16.02
CA GLY A 150 -9.43 0.12 16.00
C GLY A 150 -7.96 0.07 15.59
N THR A 151 -7.11 -0.40 16.51
CA THR A 151 -5.66 -0.51 16.29
C THR A 151 -5.35 -1.42 15.10
N HIS A 152 -4.17 -1.27 14.51
CA HIS A 152 -3.73 -2.10 13.38
C HIS A 152 -3.88 -3.61 13.65
N GLY A 153 -3.53 -4.08 14.86
CA GLY A 153 -3.72 -5.47 15.27
C GLY A 153 -5.18 -5.90 15.35
N ILE A 154 -6.07 -5.04 15.85
CA ILE A 154 -7.52 -5.34 15.88
C ILE A 154 -8.10 -5.44 14.47
N GLN A 155 -7.66 -4.59 13.53
CA GLN A 155 -8.08 -4.69 12.13
C GLN A 155 -7.56 -5.98 11.48
N ALA A 156 -6.37 -6.43 11.87
CA ALA A 156 -5.79 -7.67 11.39
C ALA A 156 -6.60 -8.89 11.87
N LEU A 157 -6.94 -8.91 13.16
CA LEU A 157 -7.80 -9.94 13.76
C LEU A 157 -9.21 -9.93 13.14
N ASP A 158 -9.79 -8.75 12.87
CA ASP A 158 -11.08 -8.64 12.18
C ASP A 158 -10.99 -9.23 10.76
N LEU A 159 -9.94 -8.89 10.00
CA LEU A 159 -9.77 -9.36 8.64
C LEU A 159 -9.63 -10.89 8.57
N LEU A 160 -8.65 -11.48 9.27
CA LEU A 160 -8.38 -12.92 9.24
C LEU A 160 -9.44 -13.73 10.01
N GLY A 161 -9.89 -13.20 11.14
CA GLY A 161 -10.83 -13.85 12.06
C GLY A 161 -12.28 -13.85 11.60
N ARG A 162 -12.67 -12.84 10.82
CA ARG A 162 -14.08 -12.59 10.53
C ARG A 162 -14.33 -12.36 9.05
N LYS A 163 -13.66 -11.39 8.43
CA LYS A 163 -14.01 -10.93 7.07
C LYS A 163 -13.74 -11.99 6.01
N VAL A 164 -12.61 -12.68 6.09
CA VAL A 164 -12.22 -13.65 5.05
C VAL A 164 -13.02 -14.95 5.12
N VAL A 165 -13.58 -15.28 6.29
CA VAL A 165 -14.42 -16.47 6.51
C VAL A 165 -15.92 -16.19 6.44
N MET A 166 -16.34 -14.92 6.52
CA MET A 166 -17.77 -14.57 6.57
C MET A 166 -18.56 -15.12 5.39
N GLN A 167 -19.79 -15.54 5.65
CA GLN A 167 -20.71 -16.09 4.64
C GLN A 167 -20.08 -17.24 3.80
N GLY A 168 -19.17 -18.02 4.38
CA GLY A 168 -18.44 -19.07 3.67
C GLY A 168 -17.41 -18.54 2.67
N GLY A 169 -16.79 -17.40 2.96
CA GLY A 169 -15.76 -16.79 2.12
C GLY A 169 -16.27 -16.03 0.89
N LYS A 170 -17.58 -15.75 0.81
CA LYS A 170 -18.19 -15.02 -0.33
C LYS A 170 -17.53 -13.67 -0.60
N GLY A 171 -17.17 -12.92 0.46
CA GLY A 171 -16.49 -11.64 0.31
C GLY A 171 -15.11 -11.78 -0.34
N LEU A 172 -14.33 -12.76 0.10
CA LEU A 172 -13.02 -13.07 -0.47
C LEU A 172 -13.15 -13.53 -1.93
N ALA A 173 -14.13 -14.39 -2.23
CA ALA A 173 -14.39 -14.86 -3.60
C ALA A 173 -14.82 -13.72 -4.54
N LEU A 174 -15.67 -12.80 -4.07
CA LEU A 174 -16.08 -11.63 -4.83
C LEU A 174 -14.89 -10.70 -5.09
N LEU A 175 -14.06 -10.43 -4.08
CA LEU A 175 -12.85 -9.63 -4.27
C LEU A 175 -11.88 -10.31 -5.26
N ALA A 176 -11.68 -11.63 -5.14
CA ALA A 176 -10.86 -12.41 -6.07
C ALA A 176 -11.35 -12.27 -7.52
N SER A 177 -12.66 -12.27 -7.75
CA SER A 177 -13.24 -12.03 -9.07
C SER A 177 -12.88 -10.64 -9.62
N LYS A 178 -12.94 -9.59 -8.79
CA LYS A 178 -12.53 -8.23 -9.19
C LYS A 178 -11.03 -8.13 -9.50
N VAL A 179 -10.19 -8.77 -8.68
CA VAL A 179 -8.75 -8.84 -8.92
C VAL A 179 -8.46 -9.60 -10.22
N GLY A 180 -9.07 -10.77 -10.42
CA GLY A 180 -8.93 -11.58 -11.63
C GLY A 180 -9.34 -10.84 -12.89
N ALA A 181 -10.44 -10.09 -12.86
CA ALA A 181 -10.88 -9.27 -14.00
C ALA A 181 -9.85 -8.17 -14.36
N THR A 182 -9.17 -7.57 -13.38
CA THR A 182 -8.09 -6.62 -13.65
C THR A 182 -6.83 -7.32 -14.18
N ILE A 183 -6.47 -8.48 -13.63
CA ILE A 183 -5.35 -9.30 -14.11
C ILE A 183 -5.54 -9.65 -15.60
N GLU A 184 -6.71 -10.16 -15.98
CA GLU A 184 -6.97 -10.57 -17.36
C GLU A 184 -6.88 -9.39 -18.35
N ARG A 185 -7.45 -8.23 -17.99
CA ARG A 185 -7.31 -7.01 -18.80
C ARG A 185 -5.85 -6.57 -18.92
N ALA A 186 -5.08 -6.62 -17.84
CA ALA A 186 -3.67 -6.21 -17.83
C ALA A 186 -2.77 -7.19 -18.58
N ARG A 187 -3.07 -8.49 -18.53
CA ARG A 187 -2.36 -9.55 -19.28
C ARG A 187 -2.43 -9.30 -20.79
N ALA A 188 -3.54 -8.74 -21.29
CA ALA A 188 -3.72 -8.35 -22.69
C ALA A 188 -2.93 -7.09 -23.11
N VAL A 189 -2.29 -6.39 -22.18
CA VAL A 189 -1.50 -5.17 -22.44
C VAL A 189 -0.01 -5.49 -22.22
N PRO A 190 0.81 -5.63 -23.27
CA PRO A 190 2.16 -6.23 -23.15
C PRO A 190 3.06 -5.57 -22.08
N PRO A 191 3.12 -4.23 -21.94
CA PRO A 191 3.92 -3.59 -20.88
C PRO A 191 3.44 -3.84 -19.44
N LEU A 192 2.26 -4.45 -19.25
CA LEU A 192 1.65 -4.74 -17.94
C LEU A 192 1.53 -6.25 -17.67
N ALA A 193 1.82 -7.11 -18.64
CA ALA A 193 1.61 -8.55 -18.52
C ALA A 193 2.39 -9.18 -17.34
N GLU A 194 3.68 -8.85 -17.19
CA GLU A 194 4.49 -9.35 -16.05
C GLU A 194 3.98 -8.87 -14.69
N HIS A 195 3.36 -7.68 -14.63
CA HIS A 195 2.77 -7.15 -13.41
C HIS A 195 1.47 -7.90 -13.10
N ALA A 196 0.68 -8.23 -14.12
CA ALA A 196 -0.51 -9.07 -13.99
C ALA A 196 -0.17 -10.48 -13.47
N ASP A 197 0.91 -11.09 -13.99
CA ASP A 197 1.40 -12.39 -13.52
C ASP A 197 1.92 -12.35 -12.08
N SER A 198 2.66 -11.29 -11.73
CA SER A 198 3.13 -11.08 -10.35
C SER A 198 1.96 -10.93 -9.37
N LEU A 199 0.91 -10.19 -9.76
CA LEU A 199 -0.29 -10.04 -8.94
C LEU A 199 -1.07 -11.37 -8.83
N ALA A 200 -1.17 -12.12 -9.92
CA ALA A 200 -1.82 -13.45 -9.90
C ALA A 200 -1.11 -14.40 -8.93
N ALA A 201 0.23 -14.44 -8.97
CA ALA A 201 1.04 -15.24 -8.06
C ALA A 201 0.86 -14.81 -6.60
N ALA A 202 0.91 -13.50 -6.31
CA ALA A 202 0.70 -12.98 -4.96
C ALA A 202 -0.72 -13.28 -4.43
N TRP A 203 -1.74 -13.14 -5.28
CA TRP A 203 -3.14 -13.44 -4.92
C TRP A 203 -3.35 -14.93 -4.63
N GLN A 204 -2.73 -15.80 -5.43
CA GLN A 204 -2.76 -17.24 -5.21
C GLN A 204 -2.08 -17.60 -3.88
N ALA A 205 -0.88 -17.07 -3.63
CA ALA A 205 -0.14 -17.32 -2.39
C ALA A 205 -0.90 -16.81 -1.15
N LEU A 206 -1.56 -15.65 -1.24
CA LEU A 206 -2.46 -15.14 -0.20
C LEU A 206 -3.63 -16.09 0.06
N THR A 207 -4.27 -16.61 -1.00
CA THR A 207 -5.39 -17.55 -0.87
C THR A 207 -4.95 -18.86 -0.22
N ASP A 208 -3.78 -19.37 -0.58
CA ASP A 208 -3.23 -20.59 0.00
C ASP A 208 -2.83 -20.40 1.46
N ALA A 209 -2.25 -19.24 1.81
CA ALA A 209 -2.00 -18.90 3.21
C ALA A 209 -3.28 -18.72 4.03
N THR A 210 -4.35 -18.18 3.45
CA THR A 210 -5.66 -18.08 4.11
C THR A 210 -6.18 -19.47 4.49
N LYS A 211 -6.07 -20.44 3.57
CA LYS A 211 -6.46 -21.83 3.82
C LYS A 211 -5.55 -22.48 4.86
N ALA A 212 -4.24 -22.26 4.76
CA ALA A 212 -3.27 -22.81 5.70
C ALA A 212 -3.50 -22.28 7.12
N ALA A 213 -3.74 -20.98 7.29
CA ALA A 213 -4.02 -20.38 8.59
C ALA A 213 -5.21 -21.06 9.30
N TRP A 214 -6.25 -21.44 8.54
CA TRP A 214 -7.46 -22.06 9.06
C TRP A 214 -7.51 -23.59 8.96
N ALA A 215 -6.40 -24.24 8.59
CA ALA A 215 -6.39 -25.68 8.28
C ALA A 215 -6.75 -26.58 9.49
N THR A 216 -6.46 -26.13 10.71
CA THR A 216 -6.77 -26.85 11.95
C THR A 216 -8.18 -26.55 12.48
N GLY A 217 -8.81 -25.48 11.99
CA GLY A 217 -10.07 -24.97 12.52
C GLY A 217 -9.96 -24.28 13.89
N ASP A 218 -8.75 -24.16 14.44
CA ASP A 218 -8.50 -23.49 15.72
C ASP A 218 -8.24 -21.98 15.52
N PRO A 219 -9.11 -21.09 16.03
CA PRO A 219 -8.89 -19.65 15.96
C PRO A 219 -7.61 -19.18 16.65
N GLU A 220 -7.15 -19.83 17.73
CA GLU A 220 -5.94 -19.40 18.43
C GLU A 220 -4.69 -19.57 17.58
N GLU A 221 -4.60 -20.69 16.84
CA GLU A 221 -3.52 -20.93 15.89
C GLU A 221 -3.61 -19.99 14.68
N ALA A 222 -4.81 -19.81 14.11
CA ALA A 222 -5.00 -18.97 12.94
C ALA A 222 -4.67 -17.49 13.24
N LEU A 223 -5.11 -16.98 14.39
CA LEU A 223 -5.04 -15.55 14.71
C LEU A 223 -3.68 -15.11 15.26
N ALA A 224 -2.80 -16.04 15.62
CA ALA A 224 -1.45 -15.74 16.11
C ALA A 224 -0.64 -14.89 15.11
N ASN A 225 -0.89 -15.05 13.80
CA ASN A 225 -0.16 -14.37 12.74
C ASN A 225 -1.07 -13.42 11.93
N ALA A 226 -2.13 -12.88 12.55
CA ALA A 226 -3.09 -12.01 11.87
C ALA A 226 -2.44 -10.74 11.29
N THR A 227 -1.46 -10.14 11.97
CA THR A 227 -0.78 -8.92 11.48
C THR A 227 0.04 -9.15 10.20
N PRO A 228 0.94 -10.15 10.13
CA PRO A 228 1.58 -10.54 8.86
C PRO A 228 0.57 -10.83 7.73
N TYR A 229 -0.56 -11.47 8.06
CA TYR A 229 -1.64 -11.70 7.10
C TYR A 229 -2.23 -10.38 6.56
N LEU A 230 -2.56 -9.42 7.44
CA LEU A 230 -3.03 -8.10 7.04
C LEU A 230 -2.01 -7.34 6.18
N GLN A 231 -0.72 -7.42 6.51
CA GLN A 231 0.34 -6.79 5.72
C GLN A 231 0.39 -7.36 4.30
N THR A 232 0.33 -8.68 4.16
CA THR A 232 0.26 -9.36 2.85
C THR A 232 -0.99 -8.96 2.08
N PHE A 233 -2.15 -9.05 2.72
CA PHE A 233 -3.43 -8.77 2.06
C PHE A 233 -3.46 -7.32 1.57
N GLY A 234 -3.03 -6.37 2.42
CA GLY A 234 -2.98 -4.96 2.07
C GLY A 234 -2.06 -4.66 0.90
N HIS A 235 -0.84 -5.21 0.87
CA HIS A 235 0.07 -5.04 -0.27
C HIS A 235 -0.49 -5.63 -1.57
N THR A 236 -1.12 -6.80 -1.47
CA THR A 236 -1.71 -7.46 -2.64
C THR A 236 -2.89 -6.64 -3.18
N VAL A 237 -3.74 -6.08 -2.32
CA VAL A 237 -4.82 -5.17 -2.72
C VAL A 237 -4.29 -3.88 -3.33
N ILE A 238 -3.25 -3.27 -2.76
CA ILE A 238 -2.66 -2.06 -3.33
C ILE A 238 -1.97 -2.35 -4.67
N ALA A 239 -1.35 -3.51 -4.86
CA ALA A 239 -0.85 -3.94 -6.16
C ALA A 239 -1.98 -4.07 -7.20
N TRP A 240 -3.14 -4.62 -6.80
CA TRP A 240 -4.34 -4.66 -7.66
C TRP A 240 -4.82 -3.25 -8.05
N ILE A 241 -4.94 -2.34 -7.08
CA ILE A 241 -5.32 -0.95 -7.33
C ILE A 241 -4.31 -0.26 -8.27
N TRP A 242 -3.01 -0.48 -8.05
CA TRP A 242 -1.96 0.04 -8.91
C TRP A 242 -2.03 -0.50 -10.34
N LEU A 243 -2.37 -1.79 -10.51
CA LEU A 243 -2.52 -2.39 -11.83
C LEU A 243 -3.73 -1.80 -12.58
N ASP A 244 -4.84 -1.53 -11.88
CA ASP A 244 -6.01 -0.87 -12.47
C ASP A 244 -5.72 0.59 -12.87
N VAL A 245 -5.01 1.34 -12.01
CA VAL A 245 -4.49 2.67 -12.35
C VAL A 245 -3.52 2.61 -13.53
N GLY A 246 -2.66 1.58 -13.57
CA GLY A 246 -1.70 1.32 -14.64
C GLY A 246 -2.36 1.07 -15.99
N LEU A 247 -3.45 0.30 -16.01
CA LEU A 247 -4.30 0.09 -17.19
C LEU A 247 -4.83 1.44 -17.72
N CYS A 248 -5.43 2.23 -16.84
CA CYS A 248 -5.98 3.54 -17.21
C CYS A 248 -4.90 4.50 -17.70
N ALA A 249 -3.75 4.54 -17.01
CA ALA A 249 -2.62 5.38 -17.38
C ALA A 249 -2.03 4.96 -18.73
N ARG A 250 -1.93 3.66 -19.01
CA ARG A 250 -1.40 3.14 -20.26
C ARG A 250 -2.30 3.46 -21.44
N ALA A 251 -3.62 3.31 -21.29
CA ALA A 251 -4.59 3.66 -22.31
C ALA A 251 -4.47 5.15 -22.69
N LYS A 252 -4.49 6.04 -21.69
CA LYS A 252 -4.34 7.49 -21.90
C LYS A 252 -2.96 7.89 -22.44
N PHE A 253 -1.90 7.17 -22.06
CA PHE A 253 -0.55 7.45 -22.57
C PHE A 253 -0.41 7.10 -24.07
N ALA A 254 -1.16 6.12 -24.56
CA ALA A 254 -1.20 5.81 -26.00
C ALA A 254 -1.78 6.97 -26.82
N GLU A 255 -2.68 7.76 -26.22
CA GLU A 255 -3.28 8.96 -26.82
C GLU A 255 -2.38 10.21 -26.70
N SER A 256 -1.53 10.29 -25.65
CA SER A 256 -0.63 11.42 -25.41
C SER A 256 0.69 10.99 -24.74
N GLN A 257 1.70 10.71 -25.56
CA GLN A 257 2.98 10.15 -25.12
C GLN A 257 3.90 11.14 -24.37
N SER A 258 3.56 12.44 -24.33
CA SER A 258 4.35 13.48 -23.66
C SER A 258 3.86 13.80 -22.23
N ASN A 259 2.94 13.01 -21.67
CA ASN A 259 2.37 13.29 -20.35
C ASN A 259 3.23 12.71 -19.21
N ASP A 260 4.06 13.56 -18.59
CA ASP A 260 4.94 13.17 -17.48
C ASP A 260 4.19 12.72 -16.21
N ALA A 261 2.97 13.21 -15.97
CA ALA A 261 2.17 12.74 -14.84
C ALA A 261 1.77 11.25 -15.02
N LEU A 262 1.38 10.85 -16.24
CA LEU A 262 1.10 9.45 -16.56
C LEU A 262 2.36 8.57 -16.45
N ARG A 263 3.52 9.07 -16.91
CA ARG A 263 4.80 8.38 -16.75
C ARG A 263 5.16 8.20 -15.28
N GLY A 264 4.90 9.21 -14.45
CA GLY A 264 5.06 9.15 -13.00
C GLY A 264 4.18 8.10 -12.34
N LYS A 265 2.91 7.97 -12.75
CA LYS A 265 2.00 6.91 -12.26
C LYS A 265 2.52 5.51 -12.62
N LEU A 266 2.93 5.31 -13.87
CA LEU A 266 3.49 4.03 -14.31
C LEU A 266 4.81 3.70 -13.60
N ALA A 267 5.63 4.70 -13.28
CA ALA A 267 6.86 4.51 -12.52
C ALA A 267 6.58 4.13 -11.05
N ALA A 268 5.59 4.77 -10.41
CA ALA A 268 5.16 4.42 -9.05
C ALA A 268 4.57 3.01 -8.98
N MET A 269 3.73 2.63 -9.95
CA MET A 269 3.24 1.25 -10.12
C MET A 269 4.40 0.27 -10.22
N ARG A 270 5.35 0.51 -11.14
CA ARG A 270 6.51 -0.38 -11.31
C ARG A 270 7.36 -0.47 -10.05
N TYR A 271 7.58 0.64 -9.33
CA TYR A 271 8.27 0.61 -8.04
C TYR A 271 7.55 -0.32 -7.07
N PHE A 272 6.22 -0.17 -6.93
CA PHE A 272 5.42 -1.01 -6.03
C PHE A 272 5.57 -2.50 -6.35
N PHE A 273 5.47 -2.87 -7.62
CA PHE A 273 5.60 -4.27 -8.04
C PHE A 273 7.03 -4.84 -7.86
N HIS A 274 8.07 -4.01 -8.01
CA HIS A 274 9.45 -4.49 -7.91
C HIS A 274 10.03 -4.43 -6.49
N TYR A 275 9.58 -3.51 -5.64
CA TYR A 275 10.17 -3.24 -4.32
C TYR A 275 9.24 -3.57 -3.14
N GLU A 276 7.93 -3.49 -3.34
CA GLU A 276 6.95 -3.61 -2.25
C GLU A 276 6.22 -4.96 -2.30
N LEU A 277 5.70 -5.35 -3.46
CA LEU A 277 4.99 -6.62 -3.63
C LEU A 277 5.84 -7.85 -3.23
N PRO A 278 7.16 -7.95 -3.52
CA PRO A 278 7.95 -9.12 -3.12
C PRO A 278 8.03 -9.34 -1.59
N ARG A 279 7.79 -8.30 -0.79
CA ARG A 279 7.83 -8.39 0.69
C ARG A 279 6.76 -9.33 1.24
N VAL A 280 5.68 -9.57 0.50
CA VAL A 280 4.58 -10.45 0.94
C VAL A 280 5.03 -11.88 1.20
N ALA A 281 6.08 -12.36 0.51
CA ALA A 281 6.57 -13.72 0.70
C ALA A 281 7.05 -13.98 2.14
N ALA A 282 7.75 -13.03 2.75
CA ALA A 282 8.26 -13.16 4.11
C ALA A 282 7.14 -13.16 5.16
N TRP A 283 6.09 -12.36 4.95
CA TRP A 283 4.94 -12.36 5.85
C TRP A 283 4.10 -13.63 5.72
N LEU A 284 3.96 -14.17 4.50
CA LEU A 284 3.20 -15.39 4.24
C LEU A 284 3.84 -16.62 4.89
N GLU A 285 5.16 -16.68 4.97
CA GLU A 285 5.88 -17.81 5.59
C GLU A 285 5.39 -18.06 7.02
N VAL A 286 5.33 -16.99 7.83
CA VAL A 286 4.88 -17.04 9.23
C VAL A 286 3.39 -17.40 9.34
N VAL A 287 2.56 -16.94 8.40
CA VAL A 287 1.12 -17.26 8.38
C VAL A 287 0.86 -18.72 8.00
N GLN A 288 1.58 -19.24 7.01
CA GLN A 288 1.38 -20.60 6.50
C GLN A 288 1.82 -21.65 7.51
N SER A 289 2.89 -21.39 8.25
CA SER A 289 3.37 -22.25 9.33
C SER A 289 2.50 -22.19 10.58
N ARG A 290 1.59 -21.20 10.70
CA ARG A 290 0.87 -20.87 11.94
C ARG A 290 1.85 -20.71 13.10
N ASP A 291 2.90 -19.93 12.85
CA ASP A 291 4.04 -19.82 13.75
C ASP A 291 3.59 -19.47 15.17
N ASP A 292 3.95 -20.33 16.12
CA ASP A 292 3.47 -20.28 17.49
C ASP A 292 4.39 -19.50 18.43
N THR A 293 5.49 -18.93 17.93
CA THR A 293 6.50 -18.21 18.72
C THR A 293 5.85 -17.15 19.62
N CYS A 294 4.96 -16.33 19.04
CA CYS A 294 4.28 -15.27 19.80
C CYS A 294 3.20 -15.79 20.75
N ARG A 295 2.51 -16.88 20.39
CA ARG A 295 1.38 -17.42 21.16
C ARG A 295 1.84 -18.28 22.34
N THR A 296 2.97 -18.97 22.22
CA THR A 296 3.52 -19.86 23.25
C THR A 296 4.45 -19.15 24.23
N MET A 297 4.78 -17.88 23.96
CA MET A 297 5.60 -17.07 24.85
C MET A 297 4.92 -16.85 26.20
N ASN A 298 5.54 -17.36 27.26
CA ASN A 298 5.08 -17.13 28.63
C ASN A 298 5.36 -15.68 29.05
N GLU A 299 4.39 -15.04 29.69
CA GLU A 299 4.48 -13.65 30.15
C GLU A 299 5.71 -13.40 31.05
N ALA A 300 6.08 -14.36 31.89
CA ALA A 300 7.24 -14.23 32.79
C ALA A 300 8.61 -14.26 32.08
N MET A 301 8.65 -14.53 30.78
CA MET A 301 9.89 -14.58 29.99
C MET A 301 10.16 -13.27 29.21
N PHE A 302 9.30 -12.26 29.32
CA PHE A 302 9.53 -10.90 28.80
C PHE A 302 10.26 -10.03 29.84
#